data_AF-A0A839F373-F1
#
_entry.id   AF-A0A839F373-F1
#
_cell.length_a   1.000
_cell.length_b   1.000
_cell.length_c   1.000
_cell.angle_alpha   90.00
_cell.angle_beta   90.00
_cell.angle_gamma   90.00
#
_symmetry.space_group_name_H-M   'P 1'
#
loop_
_entity.id
_entity.type
_entity.pdbx_description
1 polymer ?
#
loop_
_entity_poly.entity_id
_entity_poly.type
_entity_poly.pdbx_seq_one_letter_code
_entity_poly.pdbx_strand_id
1 'polypeptide(L)'
;MSIRRSSSLVALAAVTAMPVARAATYVVTRHDDPAVIACTPRDCSLRSAVIAANANPGPDVIRLSKGEYDLALAPFHLIPGGALHVQDDLAVQGLGARSTTIRQHARYRVFDAWSTRLDIVGVALLDGEVPEAQAAHGGGGLYAENADVTLTDDVLANCSAGYIGGAVHVRGGHLALDGTSIERNRAAIGGGIAMDGSDPRLALRNHARLHANEADWGGALDARAGVADAHGEIAHGAIVVMDAGSLVDANRATYGGGAVFVESGKGLDVSLDEDDVDAPGAFARFVSNESLPAEVGGNGGAFLGEGALVLARVRLEANRAIRGGALNMRRSLPTPFCPTTAVFDSLLLGNTAAVDGGAIWGGQGAVYVDRTAFDDNHATYLGGAIYYASGDLHALGACDVAGVSLVNASVHANGANHGAGIAIGNGAGVHGYARLDVHYASFLANHSTSFDGAADVYVENERVADGRGGFARSENGATTRASVYTGGCAYGTPSALATLGANVDTSAYTCTGSGDRAGVDPATLALAYGYYGGLFALAGIVSPASVLIDAADGDCPATDARGAVRAATVCDSGAFEWNAPIP
;
A
#
# COMPACT_ATOMS: atom_id res chain seq x y z
N MET A 1 13.22 -66.25 -56.81
CA MET A 1 12.91 -65.61 -55.51
C MET A 1 12.87 -64.11 -55.74
N SER A 2 11.75 -63.50 -55.35
CA SER A 2 11.23 -62.21 -55.83
C SER A 2 12.04 -60.97 -55.41
N ILE A 3 12.09 -59.98 -56.30
CA ILE A 3 12.63 -58.63 -56.15
C ILE A 3 11.70 -57.81 -55.24
N ARG A 4 12.21 -57.13 -54.21
CA ARG A 4 11.54 -55.99 -53.59
C ARG A 4 12.50 -54.80 -53.54
N ARG A 5 12.24 -53.81 -54.42
CA ARG A 5 12.81 -52.46 -54.35
C ARG A 5 11.92 -51.63 -53.41
N SER A 6 12.48 -51.15 -52.32
CA SER A 6 11.85 -50.19 -51.41
C SER A 6 11.98 -48.79 -52.01
N SER A 7 10.88 -48.21 -52.47
CA SER A 7 10.81 -46.82 -52.90
C SER A 7 10.58 -45.93 -51.69
N SER A 8 11.59 -45.18 -51.25
CA SER A 8 11.42 -44.13 -50.24
C SER A 8 10.83 -42.89 -50.90
N LEU A 9 9.58 -42.57 -50.59
CA LEU A 9 8.95 -41.29 -50.90
C LEU A 9 9.63 -40.18 -50.10
N VAL A 10 10.25 -39.23 -50.79
CA VAL A 10 10.66 -37.94 -50.22
C VAL A 10 9.40 -37.06 -50.18
N ALA A 11 8.85 -36.83 -48.98
CA ALA A 11 7.80 -35.85 -48.77
C ALA A 11 8.43 -34.44 -48.83
N LEU A 12 8.18 -33.73 -49.93
CA LEU A 12 8.55 -32.32 -50.07
C LEU A 12 7.61 -31.49 -49.19
N ALA A 13 8.07 -31.15 -47.98
CA ALA A 13 7.35 -30.22 -47.11
C ALA A 13 7.32 -28.84 -47.79
N ALA A 14 6.14 -28.42 -48.23
CA ALA A 14 5.91 -27.06 -48.68
C ALA A 14 6.07 -26.13 -47.47
N VAL A 15 7.22 -25.46 -47.38
CA VAL A 15 7.42 -24.33 -46.47
C VAL A 15 6.53 -23.20 -46.99
N THR A 16 5.32 -23.11 -46.46
CA THR A 16 4.51 -21.89 -46.56
C THR A 16 5.26 -20.81 -45.81
N ALA A 17 5.86 -19.86 -46.54
CA ALA A 17 6.38 -18.64 -45.96
C ALA A 17 5.22 -17.96 -45.22
N MET A 18 5.27 -17.96 -43.88
CA MET A 18 4.34 -17.17 -43.08
C MET A 18 4.51 -15.71 -43.48
N PRO A 19 3.42 -14.96 -43.74
CA PRO A 19 3.54 -13.54 -44.02
C PRO A 19 4.28 -12.88 -42.85
N VAL A 20 5.35 -12.17 -43.16
CA VAL A 20 6.05 -11.35 -42.17
C VAL A 20 5.04 -10.31 -41.69
N ALA A 21 4.63 -10.39 -40.43
CA ALA A 21 3.78 -9.39 -39.78
C ALA A 21 4.43 -8.02 -40.00
N ARG A 22 3.67 -7.10 -40.58
CA ARG A 22 4.17 -5.77 -40.93
C ARG A 22 3.36 -4.75 -40.15
N ALA A 23 4.04 -4.05 -39.25
CA ALA A 23 3.47 -2.92 -38.52
C ALA A 23 2.86 -1.90 -39.50
N ALA A 24 1.56 -1.70 -39.39
CA ALA A 24 0.80 -0.69 -40.10
C ALA A 24 0.70 0.58 -39.26
N THR A 25 0.46 1.70 -39.94
CA THR A 25 0.12 2.96 -39.27
C THR A 25 -1.20 3.48 -39.82
N TYR A 26 -2.18 3.64 -38.95
CA TYR A 26 -3.46 4.27 -39.25
C TYR A 26 -3.47 5.71 -38.74
N VAL A 27 -3.72 6.67 -39.62
CA VAL A 27 -3.85 8.08 -39.25
C VAL A 27 -5.33 8.42 -39.19
N VAL A 28 -5.82 8.77 -38.00
CA VAL A 28 -7.22 9.16 -37.80
C VAL A 28 -7.44 10.55 -38.40
N THR A 29 -8.44 10.70 -39.26
CA THR A 29 -8.69 11.95 -40.01
C THR A 29 -9.94 12.69 -39.56
N ARG A 30 -10.73 12.11 -38.66
CA ARG A 30 -11.99 12.68 -38.16
C ARG A 30 -12.14 12.45 -36.66
N HIS A 31 -12.93 13.33 -36.05
CA HIS A 31 -13.11 13.44 -34.60
C HIS A 31 -14.40 12.82 -34.09
N ASP A 32 -15.37 12.59 -34.96
CA ASP A 32 -16.63 11.93 -34.63
C ASP A 32 -16.53 10.41 -34.77
N ASP A 33 -17.47 9.69 -34.14
CA ASP A 33 -17.62 8.23 -34.17
C ASP A 33 -18.83 7.83 -35.04
N PRO A 34 -18.70 7.89 -36.38
CA PRO A 34 -19.75 7.46 -37.30
C PRO A 34 -19.95 5.95 -37.22
N ALA A 35 -21.06 5.48 -37.80
CA ALA A 35 -21.21 4.07 -38.13
C ALA A 35 -19.97 3.56 -38.89
N VAL A 36 -19.53 2.34 -38.55
CA VAL A 36 -18.21 1.89 -38.97
C VAL A 36 -18.09 1.75 -40.48
N ILE A 37 -17.07 2.41 -40.99
CA ILE A 37 -16.62 2.40 -42.38
C ILE A 37 -15.15 1.97 -42.43
N ALA A 38 -14.65 1.57 -43.60
CA ALA A 38 -13.24 1.24 -43.76
C ALA A 38 -12.36 2.47 -43.44
N CYS A 39 -11.29 2.27 -42.65
CA CYS A 39 -10.29 3.30 -42.43
C CYS A 39 -9.50 3.55 -43.73
N THR A 40 -9.63 4.74 -44.30
CA THR A 40 -8.91 5.17 -45.49
C THR A 40 -8.10 6.45 -45.22
N PRO A 41 -7.11 6.80 -46.05
CA PRO A 41 -6.30 8.01 -45.83
C PRO A 41 -7.06 9.35 -45.79
N ARG A 42 -8.35 9.38 -46.15
CA ARG A 42 -9.19 10.59 -46.13
C ARG A 42 -10.41 10.47 -45.22
N ASP A 43 -10.72 9.27 -44.76
CA ASP A 43 -11.89 9.01 -43.93
C ASP A 43 -11.58 7.81 -43.04
N CYS A 44 -11.14 8.12 -41.82
CA CYS A 44 -10.80 7.13 -40.82
C CYS A 44 -11.13 7.71 -39.45
N SER A 45 -12.17 7.19 -38.81
CA SER A 45 -12.47 7.44 -37.40
C SER A 45 -11.54 6.61 -36.51
N LEU A 46 -11.46 6.98 -35.23
CA LEU A 46 -10.67 6.23 -34.25
C LEU A 46 -11.16 4.77 -34.16
N ARG A 47 -12.48 4.54 -34.11
CA ARG A 47 -13.06 3.20 -34.09
C ARG A 47 -12.69 2.39 -35.33
N SER A 48 -12.79 2.99 -36.51
CA SER A 48 -12.40 2.33 -37.76
C SER A 48 -10.90 2.02 -37.81
N ALA A 49 -10.05 2.88 -37.22
CA ALA A 49 -8.61 2.64 -37.13
C ALA A 49 -8.30 1.43 -36.24
N VAL A 50 -8.94 1.32 -35.07
CA VAL A 50 -8.78 0.16 -34.16
C VAL A 50 -9.22 -1.14 -34.85
N ILE A 51 -10.36 -1.13 -35.55
CA ILE A 51 -10.85 -2.31 -36.27
C ILE A 51 -9.89 -2.71 -37.41
N ALA A 52 -9.32 -1.73 -38.12
CA ALA A 52 -8.34 -2.01 -39.15
C ALA A 52 -7.04 -2.60 -38.57
N ALA A 53 -6.60 -2.10 -37.41
CA ALA A 53 -5.45 -2.63 -36.69
C ALA A 53 -5.67 -4.08 -36.24
N ASN A 54 -6.80 -4.39 -35.61
CA ASN A 54 -7.13 -5.77 -35.22
C ASN A 54 -7.20 -6.74 -36.42
N ALA A 55 -7.46 -6.24 -37.63
CA ALA A 55 -7.51 -7.04 -38.85
C ALA A 55 -6.13 -7.24 -39.50
N ASN A 56 -5.08 -6.58 -39.01
CA ASN A 56 -3.71 -6.65 -39.50
C ASN A 56 -2.80 -7.29 -38.44
N PRO A 57 -2.37 -8.56 -38.62
CA PRO A 57 -1.59 -9.26 -37.62
C PRO A 57 -0.26 -8.58 -37.26
N GLY A 58 0.00 -8.48 -35.96
CA GLY A 58 1.21 -7.92 -35.38
C GLY A 58 1.05 -6.48 -34.89
N PRO A 59 2.12 -5.88 -34.35
CA PRO A 59 2.05 -4.60 -33.66
C PRO A 59 1.76 -3.45 -34.62
N ASP A 60 0.69 -2.71 -34.34
CA ASP A 60 0.23 -1.59 -35.16
C ASP A 60 0.24 -0.25 -34.42
N VAL A 61 0.18 0.84 -35.18
CA VAL A 61 0.19 2.21 -34.64
C VAL A 61 -1.01 3.01 -35.13
N ILE A 62 -1.74 3.62 -34.21
CA ILE A 62 -2.77 4.63 -34.49
C ILE A 62 -2.22 6.00 -34.12
N ARG A 63 -2.31 6.97 -35.05
CA ARG A 63 -1.90 8.36 -34.82
C ARG A 63 -3.09 9.29 -34.79
N LEU A 64 -3.13 10.10 -33.74
CA LEU A 64 -4.15 11.10 -33.49
C LEU A 64 -3.57 12.50 -33.67
N SER A 65 -4.32 13.35 -34.37
CA SER A 65 -4.05 14.78 -34.39
C SER A 65 -4.58 15.44 -33.12
N LYS A 66 -4.28 16.74 -32.97
CA LYS A 66 -4.90 17.57 -31.94
C LYS A 66 -6.42 17.57 -32.12
N GLY A 67 -7.16 17.46 -31.02
CA GLY A 67 -8.62 17.52 -30.99
C GLY A 67 -9.23 16.54 -30.00
N GLU A 68 -10.55 16.58 -29.91
CA GLU A 68 -11.37 15.65 -29.13
C GLU A 68 -11.92 14.58 -30.06
N TYR A 69 -11.84 13.32 -29.66
CA TYR A 69 -12.36 12.16 -30.38
C TYR A 69 -13.55 11.62 -29.61
N ASP A 70 -14.75 11.85 -30.12
CA ASP A 70 -16.02 11.58 -29.44
C ASP A 70 -16.49 10.16 -29.74
N LEU A 71 -16.47 9.27 -28.75
CA LEU A 71 -17.06 7.94 -28.85
C LEU A 71 -18.56 8.03 -28.53
N ALA A 72 -19.41 7.85 -29.54
CA ALA A 72 -20.84 8.13 -29.44
C ALA A 72 -21.74 6.93 -29.80
N LEU A 73 -21.18 5.87 -30.39
CA LEU A 73 -21.97 4.70 -30.75
C LEU A 73 -22.40 3.91 -29.51
N ALA A 74 -23.72 3.80 -29.31
CA ALA A 74 -24.32 3.05 -28.22
C ALA A 74 -23.91 1.56 -28.23
N PRO A 75 -23.80 0.91 -27.06
CA PRO A 75 -23.28 -0.46 -26.93
C PRO A 75 -24.23 -1.58 -27.42
N PHE A 76 -25.30 -1.28 -28.18
CA PHE A 76 -26.33 -2.27 -28.54
C PHE A 76 -26.11 -2.98 -29.90
N HIS A 77 -26.13 -4.32 -29.84
CA HIS A 77 -26.57 -5.32 -30.84
C HIS A 77 -25.92 -5.42 -32.22
N LEU A 78 -25.04 -4.52 -32.64
CA LEU A 78 -24.14 -4.75 -33.76
C LEU A 78 -22.76 -4.23 -33.37
N ILE A 79 -21.78 -5.13 -33.26
CA ILE A 79 -20.38 -4.71 -33.40
C ILE A 79 -20.32 -3.93 -34.71
N PRO A 80 -19.77 -2.70 -34.72
CA PRO A 80 -18.99 -2.09 -33.62
C PRO A 80 -19.71 -0.91 -32.93
N GLY A 81 -19.80 -0.93 -31.59
CA GLY A 81 -20.30 0.16 -30.74
C GLY A 81 -19.81 -0.01 -29.29
N GLY A 82 -19.89 1.03 -28.44
CA GLY A 82 -19.32 0.99 -27.09
C GLY A 82 -17.80 1.23 -27.05
N ALA A 83 -17.04 0.34 -26.40
CA ALA A 83 -15.59 0.48 -26.22
C ALA A 83 -14.82 0.33 -27.54
N LEU A 84 -13.58 0.82 -27.53
CA LEU A 84 -12.58 0.50 -28.53
C LEU A 84 -11.92 -0.84 -28.16
N HIS A 85 -12.38 -1.90 -28.81
CA HIS A 85 -11.89 -3.27 -28.61
C HIS A 85 -10.52 -3.48 -29.26
N VAL A 86 -9.49 -3.73 -28.46
CA VAL A 86 -8.11 -4.01 -28.87
C VAL A 86 -7.83 -5.50 -28.71
N GLN A 87 -7.45 -6.17 -29.81
CA GLN A 87 -7.30 -7.63 -29.86
C GLN A 87 -5.92 -8.09 -30.35
N ASP A 88 -5.07 -7.15 -30.79
CA ASP A 88 -3.68 -7.37 -31.19
C ASP A 88 -2.86 -6.13 -30.75
N ASP A 89 -1.54 -6.29 -30.69
CA ASP A 89 -0.64 -5.29 -30.11
C ASP A 89 -0.82 -3.93 -30.77
N LEU A 90 -1.08 -2.90 -29.95
CA LEU A 90 -1.49 -1.60 -30.45
C LEU A 90 -0.82 -0.46 -29.68
N ALA A 91 -0.24 0.46 -30.44
CA ALA A 91 0.19 1.76 -29.94
C ALA A 91 -0.76 2.88 -30.39
N VAL A 92 -1.28 3.67 -29.45
CA VAL A 92 -2.12 4.84 -29.73
C VAL A 92 -1.34 6.12 -29.36
N GLN A 93 -1.05 6.95 -30.37
CA GLN A 93 -0.18 8.11 -30.22
C GLN A 93 -0.96 9.42 -30.41
N GLY A 94 -1.09 10.18 -29.32
CA GLY A 94 -1.56 11.56 -29.31
C GLY A 94 -0.43 12.60 -29.37
N LEU A 95 -0.80 13.88 -29.28
CA LEU A 95 0.15 15.00 -29.24
C LEU A 95 0.34 15.57 -27.82
N GLY A 96 -0.02 14.79 -26.80
CA GLY A 96 -0.02 15.15 -25.38
C GLY A 96 -1.44 15.27 -24.81
N ALA A 97 -1.65 14.86 -23.55
CA ALA A 97 -2.97 14.77 -22.93
C ALA A 97 -3.76 16.10 -22.89
N ARG A 98 -3.10 17.25 -23.02
CA ARG A 98 -3.76 18.58 -23.14
C ARG A 98 -4.23 18.92 -24.55
N SER A 99 -3.79 18.18 -25.56
CA SER A 99 -4.02 18.45 -26.98
C SER A 99 -4.86 17.38 -27.66
N THR A 100 -4.78 16.14 -27.19
CA THR A 100 -5.48 15.00 -27.75
C THR A 100 -6.35 14.36 -26.67
N THR A 101 -7.65 14.34 -26.90
CA THR A 101 -8.64 13.81 -25.96
C THR A 101 -9.46 12.72 -26.63
N ILE A 102 -9.70 11.61 -25.95
CA ILE A 102 -10.69 10.60 -26.33
C ILE A 102 -11.76 10.63 -25.23
N ARG A 103 -12.99 10.98 -25.60
CA ARG A 103 -14.10 11.13 -24.65
C ARG A 103 -15.21 10.14 -24.96
N GLN A 104 -15.73 9.51 -23.91
CA GLN A 104 -16.81 8.54 -24.04
C GLN A 104 -18.17 9.18 -23.69
N HIS A 105 -19.11 9.14 -24.63
CA HIS A 105 -20.45 9.70 -24.50
C HIS A 105 -21.58 8.65 -24.46
N ALA A 106 -21.27 7.40 -24.75
CA ALA A 106 -22.24 6.32 -24.88
C ALA A 106 -22.49 5.53 -23.58
N ARG A 107 -22.10 6.07 -22.41
CA ARG A 107 -22.14 5.37 -21.11
C ARG A 107 -21.56 3.97 -21.19
N TYR A 108 -20.29 3.93 -21.59
CA TYR A 108 -19.51 2.71 -21.65
C TYR A 108 -18.08 3.03 -21.25
N ARG A 109 -17.17 2.05 -21.32
CA ARG A 109 -15.74 2.30 -21.19
C ARG A 109 -15.10 2.87 -22.45
N VAL A 110 -13.91 3.47 -22.35
CA VAL A 110 -13.18 3.99 -23.53
C VAL A 110 -12.52 2.84 -24.30
N PHE A 111 -11.66 2.07 -23.63
CA PHE A 111 -10.93 0.94 -24.22
C PHE A 111 -11.22 -0.38 -23.49
N ASP A 112 -11.13 -1.47 -24.24
CA ASP A 112 -10.88 -2.80 -23.68
C ASP A 112 -9.80 -3.55 -24.47
N ALA A 113 -8.85 -4.14 -23.75
CA ALA A 113 -7.71 -4.85 -24.31
C ALA A 113 -7.69 -6.30 -23.83
N TRP A 114 -7.53 -7.25 -24.75
CA TRP A 114 -7.64 -8.69 -24.46
C TRP A 114 -6.42 -9.43 -24.99
N SER A 115 -5.65 -10.07 -24.11
CA SER A 115 -4.51 -10.93 -24.46
C SER A 115 -3.49 -10.25 -25.39
N THR A 116 -3.15 -9.00 -25.11
CA THR A 116 -2.40 -8.11 -25.99
C THR A 116 -1.52 -7.13 -25.21
N ARG A 117 -0.63 -6.41 -25.90
CA ARG A 117 -0.01 -5.18 -25.40
C ARG A 117 -0.72 -3.94 -25.93
N LEU A 118 -1.09 -3.04 -25.02
CA LEU A 118 -1.63 -1.73 -25.35
C LEU A 118 -0.74 -0.62 -24.80
N ASP A 119 -0.14 0.15 -25.70
CA ASP A 119 0.65 1.34 -25.35
C ASP A 119 -0.14 2.60 -25.75
N ILE A 120 -0.44 3.47 -24.80
CA ILE A 120 -1.06 4.77 -25.05
C ILE A 120 -0.05 5.85 -24.68
N VAL A 121 0.04 6.88 -25.54
CA VAL A 121 1.01 7.95 -25.37
C VAL A 121 0.37 9.31 -25.65
N GLY A 122 0.39 10.20 -24.66
CA GLY A 122 0.02 11.59 -24.81
C GLY A 122 -1.45 11.82 -25.13
N VAL A 123 -2.35 11.18 -24.39
CA VAL A 123 -3.80 11.25 -24.57
C VAL A 123 -4.52 11.48 -23.24
N ALA A 124 -5.57 12.30 -23.25
CA ALA A 124 -6.56 12.34 -22.16
C ALA A 124 -7.71 11.38 -22.46
N LEU A 125 -7.92 10.37 -21.63
CA LEU A 125 -9.07 9.45 -21.67
C LEU A 125 -10.10 9.91 -20.63
N LEU A 126 -11.27 10.36 -21.10
CA LEU A 126 -12.22 11.06 -20.24
C LEU A 126 -13.62 10.44 -20.28
N ASP A 127 -14.31 10.56 -19.14
CA ASP A 127 -15.75 10.34 -18.95
C ASP A 127 -16.25 8.94 -19.32
N GLY A 128 -15.38 7.94 -19.29
CA GLY A 128 -15.81 6.56 -19.42
C GLY A 128 -16.67 6.14 -18.22
N GLU A 129 -17.87 5.62 -18.47
CA GLU A 129 -18.87 5.30 -17.44
C GLU A 129 -19.39 3.87 -17.67
N VAL A 130 -19.11 2.95 -16.75
CA VAL A 130 -19.66 1.59 -16.76
C VAL A 130 -20.69 1.46 -15.62
N PRO A 131 -22.00 1.46 -15.94
CA PRO A 131 -23.03 1.27 -14.92
C PRO A 131 -22.96 -0.12 -14.27
N GLU A 132 -23.44 -0.24 -13.03
CA GLU A 132 -23.43 -1.51 -12.27
C GLU A 132 -24.11 -2.67 -13.01
N ALA A 133 -25.20 -2.39 -13.74
CA ALA A 133 -25.90 -3.38 -14.57
C ALA A 133 -25.03 -4.00 -15.69
N GLN A 134 -23.84 -3.45 -15.94
CA GLN A 134 -22.85 -3.89 -16.93
C GLN A 134 -21.51 -4.29 -16.30
N ALA A 135 -21.46 -4.43 -14.96
CA ALA A 135 -20.23 -4.55 -14.16
C ALA A 135 -19.48 -5.89 -14.24
N ALA A 136 -19.81 -6.78 -15.19
CA ALA A 136 -19.01 -7.99 -15.42
C ALA A 136 -17.52 -7.66 -15.67
N HIS A 137 -17.24 -6.44 -16.15
CA HIS A 137 -15.91 -5.88 -16.29
C HIS A 137 -15.93 -4.42 -15.83
N GLY A 138 -15.08 -4.06 -14.86
CA GLY A 138 -14.85 -2.68 -14.41
C GLY A 138 -14.06 -1.83 -15.41
N GLY A 139 -13.45 -0.72 -14.94
CA GLY A 139 -12.58 0.11 -15.77
C GLY A 139 -13.33 1.09 -16.65
N GLY A 140 -13.81 2.20 -16.08
CA GLY A 140 -14.52 3.24 -16.84
C GLY A 140 -13.67 3.79 -18.00
N GLY A 141 -12.39 4.06 -17.77
CA GLY A 141 -11.47 4.40 -18.85
C GLY A 141 -11.05 3.17 -19.66
N LEU A 142 -10.45 2.19 -18.98
CA LEU A 142 -9.79 1.06 -19.62
C LEU A 142 -10.04 -0.23 -18.85
N TYR A 143 -10.41 -1.27 -19.58
CA TYR A 143 -10.41 -2.66 -19.08
C TYR A 143 -9.33 -3.47 -19.79
N ALA A 144 -8.50 -4.20 -19.05
CA ALA A 144 -7.47 -5.08 -19.61
C ALA A 144 -7.63 -6.49 -19.06
N GLU A 145 -7.69 -7.50 -19.93
CA GLU A 145 -7.79 -8.91 -19.57
C GLU A 145 -6.63 -9.70 -20.19
N ASN A 146 -5.77 -10.26 -19.35
CA ASN A 146 -4.50 -10.90 -19.72
C ASN A 146 -3.65 -10.03 -20.64
N ALA A 147 -3.71 -8.71 -20.46
CA ALA A 147 -3.09 -7.72 -21.31
C ALA A 147 -2.14 -6.82 -20.50
N ASP A 148 -1.02 -6.45 -21.12
CA ASP A 148 -0.07 -5.50 -20.55
C ASP A 148 -0.38 -4.10 -21.09
N VAL A 149 -0.49 -3.13 -20.19
CA VAL A 149 -0.85 -1.75 -20.54
C VAL A 149 0.25 -0.80 -20.09
N THR A 150 0.74 0.02 -21.02
CA THR A 150 1.63 1.15 -20.73
C THR A 150 0.91 2.44 -21.06
N LEU A 151 0.87 3.36 -20.09
CA LEU A 151 0.31 4.70 -20.26
C LEU A 151 1.44 5.72 -20.07
N THR A 152 1.76 6.49 -21.11
CA THR A 152 2.87 7.45 -21.13
C THR A 152 2.39 8.87 -21.37
N ASP A 153 2.64 9.78 -20.42
CA ASP A 153 2.20 11.18 -20.49
C ASP A 153 0.67 11.33 -20.71
N ASP A 154 -0.10 10.39 -20.15
CA ASP A 154 -1.55 10.33 -20.30
C ASP A 154 -2.29 10.92 -19.09
N VAL A 155 -3.57 11.19 -19.28
CA VAL A 155 -4.50 11.54 -18.19
C VAL A 155 -5.75 10.69 -18.30
N LEU A 156 -6.07 9.93 -17.24
CA LEU A 156 -7.34 9.22 -17.13
C LEU A 156 -8.18 9.91 -16.06
N ALA A 157 -9.27 10.55 -16.46
CA ALA A 157 -10.03 11.39 -15.54
C ALA A 157 -11.55 11.36 -15.71
N ASN A 158 -12.24 11.56 -14.59
CA ASN A 158 -13.70 11.54 -14.47
C ASN A 158 -14.34 10.25 -14.99
N CYS A 159 -13.59 9.15 -15.00
CA CYS A 159 -14.11 7.84 -15.32
C CYS A 159 -14.80 7.23 -14.09
N SER A 160 -15.83 6.43 -14.35
CA SER A 160 -16.55 5.73 -13.30
C SER A 160 -16.95 4.31 -13.67
N ALA A 161 -16.95 3.44 -12.66
CA ALA A 161 -17.46 2.09 -12.77
C ALA A 161 -18.35 1.78 -11.56
N GLY A 162 -19.50 1.15 -11.78
CA GLY A 162 -20.44 0.83 -10.69
C GLY A 162 -19.90 -0.18 -9.67
N TYR A 163 -18.79 -0.87 -9.97
CA TYR A 163 -18.23 -1.89 -9.10
C TYR A 163 -16.72 -1.71 -8.85
N ILE A 164 -15.85 -1.98 -9.84
CA ILE A 164 -14.39 -2.00 -9.63
C ILE A 164 -13.63 -1.16 -10.65
N GLY A 165 -12.53 -0.53 -10.22
CA GLY A 165 -11.59 0.17 -11.09
C GLY A 165 -12.23 1.34 -11.82
N GLY A 166 -12.39 2.49 -11.16
CA GLY A 166 -13.14 3.61 -11.72
C GLY A 166 -12.54 4.09 -13.05
N ALA A 167 -11.21 4.20 -13.11
CA ALA A 167 -10.49 4.52 -14.34
C ALA A 167 -9.99 3.26 -15.05
N VAL A 168 -9.26 2.40 -14.34
CA VAL A 168 -8.60 1.23 -14.93
C VAL A 168 -8.96 -0.02 -14.15
N HIS A 169 -9.25 -1.09 -14.86
CA HIS A 169 -9.34 -2.42 -14.29
C HIS A 169 -8.46 -3.39 -15.08
N VAL A 170 -7.47 -3.99 -14.43
CA VAL A 170 -6.56 -4.98 -15.01
C VAL A 170 -6.77 -6.34 -14.38
N ARG A 171 -6.99 -7.36 -15.21
CA ARG A 171 -7.20 -8.74 -14.80
C ARG A 171 -6.16 -9.65 -15.43
N GLY A 172 -5.27 -10.21 -14.62
CA GLY A 172 -4.23 -11.15 -15.08
C GLY A 172 -3.14 -10.52 -15.97
N GLY A 173 -2.95 -9.20 -15.89
CA GLY A 173 -1.93 -8.47 -16.64
C GLY A 173 -1.22 -7.41 -15.79
N HIS A 174 -0.36 -6.61 -16.42
CA HIS A 174 0.41 -5.56 -15.77
C HIS A 174 0.02 -4.15 -16.25
N LEU A 175 0.24 -3.16 -15.39
CA LEU A 175 0.00 -1.74 -15.68
C LEU A 175 1.25 -0.92 -15.36
N ALA A 176 1.73 -0.16 -16.33
CA ALA A 176 2.80 0.81 -16.14
C ALA A 176 2.27 2.23 -16.41
N LEU A 177 2.48 3.11 -15.44
CA LEU A 177 2.21 4.55 -15.53
C LEU A 177 3.53 5.29 -15.60
N ASP A 178 3.78 5.98 -16.70
CA ASP A 178 4.99 6.76 -16.95
C ASP A 178 4.58 8.21 -17.22
N GLY A 179 4.81 9.12 -16.26
CA GLY A 179 4.35 10.51 -16.37
C GLY A 179 2.82 10.67 -16.43
N THR A 180 2.08 9.59 -16.13
CA THR A 180 0.64 9.50 -16.28
C THR A 180 -0.10 9.83 -14.99
N SER A 181 -1.22 10.53 -15.10
CA SER A 181 -2.11 10.85 -13.99
C SER A 181 -3.46 10.12 -14.10
N ILE A 182 -3.85 9.41 -13.04
CA ILE A 182 -5.19 8.86 -12.87
C ILE A 182 -5.91 9.68 -11.80
N GLU A 183 -6.85 10.52 -12.23
CA GLU A 183 -7.44 11.53 -11.35
C GLU A 183 -8.96 11.63 -11.36
N ARG A 184 -9.56 11.86 -10.18
CA ARG A 184 -11.01 12.11 -10.02
C ARG A 184 -11.90 11.01 -10.57
N ASN A 185 -11.44 9.77 -10.46
CA ASN A 185 -12.21 8.60 -10.89
C ASN A 185 -12.98 8.00 -9.71
N ARG A 186 -14.06 7.28 -10.01
CA ARG A 186 -14.97 6.74 -8.99
C ARG A 186 -15.35 5.29 -9.24
N ALA A 187 -15.30 4.46 -8.20
CA ALA A 187 -15.89 3.12 -8.20
C ALA A 187 -16.42 2.74 -6.82
N ALA A 188 -17.07 1.58 -6.67
CA ALA A 188 -17.31 1.05 -5.33
C ALA A 188 -15.97 0.57 -4.71
N ILE A 189 -15.09 -0.02 -5.51
CA ILE A 189 -13.79 -0.52 -5.03
C ILE A 189 -12.69 -0.16 -6.03
N GLY A 190 -11.58 0.40 -5.57
CA GLY A 190 -10.49 0.84 -6.45
C GLY A 190 -10.91 2.04 -7.29
N GLY A 191 -11.05 3.21 -6.67
CA GLY A 191 -11.62 4.39 -7.32
C GLY A 191 -10.82 4.82 -8.56
N GLY A 192 -9.50 4.72 -8.51
CA GLY A 192 -8.62 4.87 -9.66
C GLY A 192 -8.44 3.55 -10.42
N ILE A 193 -7.82 2.58 -9.75
CA ILE A 193 -7.36 1.31 -10.34
C ILE A 193 -7.91 0.14 -9.52
N ALA A 194 -8.34 -0.91 -10.20
CA ALA A 194 -8.45 -2.24 -9.62
C ALA A 194 -7.53 -3.21 -10.38
N MET A 195 -6.86 -4.08 -9.64
CA MET A 195 -6.04 -5.16 -10.22
C MET A 195 -6.38 -6.50 -9.59
N ASP A 196 -6.62 -7.51 -10.41
CA ASP A 196 -6.83 -8.90 -9.96
C ASP A 196 -6.04 -9.90 -10.81
N GLY A 197 -5.96 -11.15 -10.32
CA GLY A 197 -5.21 -12.23 -10.95
C GLY A 197 -4.02 -12.70 -10.11
N SER A 198 -3.11 -13.46 -10.73
CA SER A 198 -1.88 -13.93 -10.12
C SER A 198 -0.75 -12.97 -10.46
N ASP A 199 -0.06 -12.40 -9.46
CA ASP A 199 1.07 -11.48 -9.64
C ASP A 199 0.83 -10.21 -10.49
N PRO A 200 -0.32 -9.52 -10.40
CA PRO A 200 -0.46 -8.24 -11.09
C PRO A 200 0.60 -7.25 -10.58
N ARG A 201 1.13 -6.45 -11.51
CA ARG A 201 2.16 -5.44 -11.22
C ARG A 201 1.68 -4.08 -11.65
N LEU A 202 1.82 -3.11 -10.75
CA LEU A 202 1.63 -1.69 -11.02
C LEU A 202 2.96 -0.97 -10.84
N ALA A 203 3.44 -0.31 -11.89
CA ALA A 203 4.61 0.56 -11.82
C ALA A 203 4.20 2.03 -11.98
N LEU A 204 4.63 2.89 -11.06
CA LEU A 204 4.47 4.34 -11.14
C LEU A 204 5.85 4.97 -11.31
N ARG A 205 6.07 5.63 -12.45
CA ARG A 205 7.35 6.25 -12.82
C ARG A 205 7.18 7.64 -13.40
N ASN A 206 8.27 8.39 -13.40
CA ASN A 206 8.43 9.71 -13.96
C ASN A 206 7.34 10.68 -13.49
N HIS A 207 7.12 10.74 -12.17
CA HIS A 207 6.07 11.56 -11.55
C HIS A 207 4.63 11.11 -11.87
N ALA A 208 4.42 9.81 -12.05
CA ALA A 208 3.08 9.25 -12.14
C ALA A 208 2.27 9.54 -10.86
N ARG A 209 0.96 9.69 -11.02
CA ARG A 209 0.09 10.14 -9.92
C ARG A 209 -1.26 9.46 -9.89
N LEU A 210 -1.66 8.96 -8.71
CA LEU A 210 -3.05 8.59 -8.41
C LEU A 210 -3.65 9.63 -7.48
N HIS A 211 -4.53 10.48 -8.00
CA HIS A 211 -4.95 11.69 -7.31
C HIS A 211 -6.46 11.85 -7.21
N ALA A 212 -6.96 12.15 -6.01
CA ALA A 212 -8.35 12.53 -5.79
C ALA A 212 -9.38 11.53 -6.34
N ASN A 213 -9.02 10.25 -6.37
CA ASN A 213 -9.94 9.18 -6.72
C ASN A 213 -10.78 8.80 -5.49
N GLU A 214 -12.01 8.35 -5.73
CA GLU A 214 -12.99 8.08 -4.68
C GLU A 214 -13.58 6.68 -4.81
N ALA A 215 -13.65 5.96 -3.70
CA ALA A 215 -14.33 4.67 -3.63
C ALA A 215 -15.01 4.42 -2.30
N ASP A 216 -15.71 3.30 -2.17
CA ASP A 216 -16.09 2.79 -0.85
C ASP A 216 -14.90 2.12 -0.17
N TRP A 217 -14.05 1.43 -0.94
CA TRP A 217 -12.82 0.77 -0.50
C TRP A 217 -11.68 1.03 -1.47
N GLY A 218 -10.53 1.49 -0.98
CA GLY A 218 -9.35 1.72 -1.85
C GLY A 218 -9.59 2.89 -2.81
N GLY A 219 -9.51 4.12 -2.31
CA GLY A 219 -9.82 5.30 -3.13
C GLY A 219 -8.95 5.39 -4.39
N ALA A 220 -7.66 5.08 -4.28
CA ALA A 220 -6.72 5.02 -5.40
C ALA A 220 -6.68 3.63 -6.06
N LEU A 221 -6.48 2.59 -5.25
CA LEU A 221 -6.13 1.25 -5.70
C LEU A 221 -6.84 0.18 -4.86
N ASP A 222 -7.31 -0.83 -5.57
CA ASP A 222 -7.69 -2.12 -5.00
C ASP A 222 -6.83 -3.23 -5.61
N ALA A 223 -6.17 -4.00 -4.76
CA ALA A 223 -5.27 -5.08 -5.16
C ALA A 223 -5.82 -6.43 -4.68
N ARG A 224 -6.42 -7.20 -5.60
CA ARG A 224 -7.01 -8.52 -5.33
C ARG A 224 -6.18 -9.65 -5.90
N ALA A 225 -4.97 -9.79 -5.36
CA ALA A 225 -4.01 -10.76 -5.86
C ALA A 225 -3.51 -11.72 -4.80
N GLY A 226 -3.09 -12.89 -5.26
CA GLY A 226 -2.59 -13.95 -4.43
C GLY A 226 -3.69 -14.82 -3.82
N VAL A 227 -3.23 -15.96 -3.32
CA VAL A 227 -4.04 -16.93 -2.59
C VAL A 227 -3.27 -17.28 -1.33
N ALA A 228 -3.87 -16.94 -0.19
CA ALA A 228 -3.39 -17.41 1.10
C ALA A 228 -3.50 -18.93 1.19
N ASP A 229 -2.42 -19.57 1.62
CA ASP A 229 -2.48 -20.96 2.05
C ASP A 229 -3.16 -21.10 3.43
N ALA A 230 -3.26 -22.32 3.95
CA ALA A 230 -3.92 -22.58 5.23
C ALA A 230 -3.21 -21.93 6.44
N HIS A 231 -2.00 -21.42 6.27
CA HIS A 231 -1.18 -20.74 7.28
C HIS A 231 -1.16 -19.21 7.10
N GLY A 232 -1.86 -18.70 6.09
CA GLY A 232 -1.90 -17.27 5.77
C GLY A 232 -0.70 -16.76 4.98
N GLU A 233 0.17 -17.66 4.49
CA GLU A 233 1.24 -17.27 3.59
C GLU A 233 0.64 -16.96 2.22
N ILE A 234 0.92 -15.77 1.69
CA ILE A 234 0.42 -15.38 0.37
C ILE A 234 1.44 -15.76 -0.69
N ALA A 235 1.09 -16.70 -1.54
CA ALA A 235 1.74 -16.86 -2.83
C ALA A 235 1.08 -15.93 -3.86
N HIS A 236 1.90 -15.33 -4.72
CA HIS A 236 1.49 -14.57 -5.90
C HIS A 236 0.70 -13.26 -5.64
N GLY A 237 1.09 -12.51 -4.60
CA GLY A 237 0.48 -11.22 -4.27
C GLY A 237 0.69 -10.13 -5.33
N ALA A 238 -0.05 -9.04 -5.22
CA ALA A 238 0.13 -7.87 -6.07
C ALA A 238 1.43 -7.16 -5.70
N ILE A 239 2.06 -6.53 -6.69
CA ILE A 239 3.27 -5.73 -6.48
C ILE A 239 3.03 -4.33 -7.01
N VAL A 240 3.29 -3.32 -6.18
CA VAL A 240 3.30 -1.91 -6.54
C VAL A 240 4.72 -1.39 -6.35
N VAL A 241 5.32 -0.90 -7.43
CA VAL A 241 6.63 -0.25 -7.42
C VAL A 241 6.43 1.22 -7.79
N MET A 242 7.03 2.11 -7.01
CA MET A 242 6.95 3.56 -7.23
C MET A 242 8.33 4.16 -7.22
N ASP A 243 8.64 5.02 -8.19
CA ASP A 243 9.80 5.90 -8.07
C ASP A 243 9.56 6.97 -6.99
N ALA A 244 10.63 7.65 -6.58
CA ALA A 244 10.60 8.69 -5.54
C ALA A 244 9.83 9.96 -5.98
N GLY A 245 9.67 10.14 -7.28
CA GLY A 245 8.98 11.26 -7.90
C GLY A 245 7.45 11.10 -7.95
N SER A 246 6.97 9.86 -7.86
CA SER A 246 5.56 9.47 -8.00
C SER A 246 4.80 9.61 -6.69
N LEU A 247 3.47 9.74 -6.81
CA LEU A 247 2.64 10.14 -5.68
C LEU A 247 1.24 9.52 -5.72
N VAL A 248 0.81 8.98 -4.59
CA VAL A 248 -0.59 8.59 -4.34
C VAL A 248 -1.17 9.52 -3.28
N ASP A 249 -2.04 10.44 -3.68
CA ASP A 249 -2.49 11.51 -2.79
C ASP A 249 -3.94 11.95 -2.94
N ALA A 250 -4.48 12.50 -1.85
CA ALA A 250 -5.82 13.07 -1.77
C ALA A 250 -6.94 12.09 -2.17
N ASN A 251 -6.67 10.79 -2.20
CA ASN A 251 -7.66 9.77 -2.50
C ASN A 251 -8.56 9.56 -1.28
N ARG A 252 -9.81 9.17 -1.54
CA ARG A 252 -10.84 9.07 -0.52
C ARG A 252 -11.56 7.73 -0.57
N ALA A 253 -11.78 7.15 0.59
CA ALA A 253 -12.59 5.94 0.74
C ALA A 253 -13.69 6.12 1.79
N THR A 254 -14.92 5.68 1.49
CA THR A 254 -16.04 5.74 2.45
C THR A 254 -15.81 4.85 3.67
N TYR A 255 -15.31 3.62 3.48
CA TYR A 255 -15.19 2.64 4.57
C TYR A 255 -13.74 2.35 4.98
N GLY A 256 -12.80 2.36 4.04
CA GLY A 256 -11.40 2.20 4.39
C GLY A 256 -10.42 2.13 3.23
N GLY A 257 -9.15 2.35 3.56
CA GLY A 257 -8.07 2.40 2.59
C GLY A 257 -8.23 3.63 1.72
N GLY A 258 -8.12 4.83 2.30
CA GLY A 258 -8.30 6.08 1.55
C GLY A 258 -7.48 6.12 0.26
N ALA A 259 -6.28 5.52 0.25
CA ALA A 259 -5.57 5.16 -0.97
C ALA A 259 -5.80 3.71 -1.38
N VAL A 260 -5.42 2.74 -0.54
CA VAL A 260 -5.26 1.34 -0.94
C VAL A 260 -6.07 0.42 -0.04
N PHE A 261 -6.80 -0.51 -0.66
CA PHE A 261 -7.45 -1.63 0.02
C PHE A 261 -6.81 -2.96 -0.39
N VAL A 262 -6.54 -3.81 0.61
CA VAL A 262 -6.06 -5.18 0.43
C VAL A 262 -7.06 -6.13 1.09
N GLU A 263 -7.74 -6.93 0.27
CA GLU A 263 -8.79 -7.85 0.70
C GLU A 263 -8.22 -9.04 1.51
N SER A 264 -9.04 -9.62 2.37
CA SER A 264 -8.71 -10.83 3.12
C SER A 264 -8.25 -11.98 2.21
N GLY A 265 -7.16 -12.64 2.61
CA GLY A 265 -6.56 -13.75 1.87
C GLY A 265 -5.81 -13.33 0.60
N LYS A 266 -5.60 -12.03 0.42
CA LYS A 266 -4.77 -11.41 -0.63
C LYS A 266 -3.48 -10.87 -0.06
N GLY A 267 -2.54 -10.54 -0.94
CA GLY A 267 -1.26 -9.95 -0.57
C GLY A 267 -0.92 -8.76 -1.44
N LEU A 268 -0.24 -7.78 -0.84
CA LEU A 268 0.31 -6.63 -1.54
C LEU A 268 1.71 -6.31 -1.01
N ASP A 269 2.65 -6.15 -1.92
CA ASP A 269 3.97 -5.54 -1.67
C ASP A 269 3.99 -4.14 -2.29
N VAL A 270 4.36 -3.14 -1.50
CA VAL A 270 4.60 -1.78 -1.95
C VAL A 270 6.04 -1.40 -1.63
N SER A 271 6.80 -1.06 -2.67
CA SER A 271 8.21 -0.71 -2.56
C SER A 271 8.60 0.49 -3.41
N LEU A 272 9.68 1.17 -2.99
CA LEU A 272 10.42 2.10 -3.82
C LEU A 272 11.11 1.34 -4.97
N ASP A 273 11.12 1.94 -6.17
CA ASP A 273 11.84 1.40 -7.33
C ASP A 273 13.34 1.21 -7.02
N GLU A 274 13.93 0.13 -7.53
CA GLU A 274 15.32 -0.25 -7.28
C GLU A 274 16.30 0.80 -7.81
N ASP A 275 15.91 1.52 -8.86
CA ASP A 275 16.71 2.60 -9.44
C ASP A 275 16.88 3.80 -8.49
N ASP A 276 16.00 3.93 -7.47
CA ASP A 276 15.98 5.05 -6.53
C ASP A 276 16.48 4.70 -5.12
N VAL A 277 16.83 3.45 -4.83
CA VAL A 277 17.19 3.01 -3.46
C VAL A 277 18.46 3.67 -2.93
N ASP A 278 19.36 4.10 -3.81
CA ASP A 278 20.60 4.80 -3.45
C ASP A 278 20.38 6.31 -3.23
N ALA A 279 19.23 6.85 -3.62
CA ALA A 279 18.92 8.26 -3.43
C ALA A 279 18.55 8.56 -1.96
N PRO A 280 19.31 9.42 -1.25
CA PRO A 280 19.02 9.73 0.15
C PRO A 280 17.62 10.33 0.33
N GLY A 281 16.81 9.72 1.19
CA GLY A 281 15.45 10.19 1.47
C GLY A 281 14.42 9.91 0.37
N ALA A 282 14.73 9.04 -0.59
CA ALA A 282 13.77 8.53 -1.56
C ALA A 282 12.80 7.53 -0.91
N PHE A 283 11.51 7.69 -1.21
CA PHE A 283 10.43 6.85 -0.69
C PHE A 283 9.31 6.73 -1.72
N ALA A 284 8.58 5.62 -1.71
CA ALA A 284 7.25 5.54 -2.29
C ALA A 284 6.26 6.33 -1.41
N ARG A 285 5.50 7.26 -1.99
CA ARG A 285 4.80 8.31 -1.21
C ARG A 285 3.27 8.20 -1.25
N PHE A 286 2.68 8.13 -0.06
CA PHE A 286 1.24 8.15 0.17
C PHE A 286 0.89 9.34 1.08
N VAL A 287 0.30 10.38 0.48
CA VAL A 287 0.17 11.68 1.14
C VAL A 287 -1.28 12.14 1.19
N SER A 288 -1.75 12.55 2.37
CA SER A 288 -3.06 13.20 2.53
C SER A 288 -4.24 12.38 1.99
N ASN A 289 -4.16 11.05 2.05
CA ASN A 289 -5.28 10.19 1.74
C ASN A 289 -6.20 10.08 2.96
N GLU A 290 -7.49 9.91 2.71
CA GLU A 290 -8.52 10.03 3.74
C GLU A 290 -9.53 8.89 3.66
N SER A 291 -9.78 8.24 4.80
CA SER A 291 -10.99 7.43 4.96
C SER A 291 -12.04 8.26 5.70
N LEU A 292 -13.19 8.45 5.04
CA LEU A 292 -14.26 9.29 5.52
C LEU A 292 -14.94 8.68 6.76
N PRO A 293 -15.53 9.51 7.63
CA PRO A 293 -16.32 9.00 8.73
C PRO A 293 -17.65 8.41 8.20
N ALA A 294 -17.80 7.09 8.24
CA ALA A 294 -19.04 6.37 7.97
C ALA A 294 -19.52 5.65 9.25
N GLU A 295 -20.83 5.36 9.34
CA GLU A 295 -21.41 4.70 10.53
C GLU A 295 -20.77 3.35 10.88
N VAL A 296 -20.17 2.69 9.89
CA VAL A 296 -19.51 1.37 10.00
C VAL A 296 -18.06 1.35 9.50
N GLY A 297 -17.51 2.48 9.07
CA GLY A 297 -16.22 2.53 8.36
C GLY A 297 -15.54 3.90 8.45
N GLY A 298 -14.24 3.90 8.22
CA GLY A 298 -13.34 5.03 8.49
C GLY A 298 -11.95 4.53 8.86
N ASN A 299 -11.46 3.47 8.22
CA ASN A 299 -10.29 2.73 8.68
C ASN A 299 -9.16 2.86 7.66
N GLY A 300 -7.98 3.30 8.10
CA GLY A 300 -6.81 3.34 7.23
C GLY A 300 -6.86 4.50 6.24
N GLY A 301 -6.25 5.63 6.60
CA GLY A 301 -6.29 6.82 5.74
C GLY A 301 -5.53 6.61 4.43
N ALA A 302 -4.38 5.94 4.49
CA ALA A 302 -3.71 5.43 3.30
C ALA A 302 -4.12 3.99 3.03
N PHE A 303 -3.92 3.08 3.98
CA PHE A 303 -4.05 1.63 3.76
C PHE A 303 -5.08 1.00 4.70
N LEU A 304 -5.96 0.18 4.14
CA LEU A 304 -6.69 -0.84 4.90
C LEU A 304 -6.22 -2.22 4.46
N GLY A 305 -5.60 -2.97 5.37
CA GLY A 305 -5.13 -4.32 5.15
C GLY A 305 -5.98 -5.36 5.88
N GLU A 306 -6.69 -6.19 5.12
CA GLU A 306 -7.35 -7.40 5.63
C GLU A 306 -6.60 -8.69 5.24
N GLY A 307 -5.63 -8.57 4.33
CA GLY A 307 -4.69 -9.62 3.91
C GLY A 307 -3.26 -9.39 4.42
N ALA A 308 -2.27 -9.90 3.68
CA ALA A 308 -0.86 -9.63 3.94
C ALA A 308 -0.42 -8.33 3.25
N LEU A 309 0.34 -7.51 3.96
CA LEU A 309 0.84 -6.24 3.46
C LEU A 309 2.33 -6.10 3.78
N VAL A 310 3.12 -5.78 2.77
CA VAL A 310 4.53 -5.43 2.93
C VAL A 310 4.72 -4.01 2.43
N LEU A 311 5.31 -3.17 3.29
CA LEU A 311 5.65 -1.78 2.99
C LEU A 311 7.15 -1.59 3.20
N ALA A 312 7.86 -1.36 2.09
CA ALA A 312 9.31 -1.22 2.06
C ALA A 312 9.67 0.17 1.52
N ARG A 313 10.42 0.97 2.29
CA ARG A 313 10.79 2.34 1.87
C ARG A 313 9.58 3.18 1.46
N VAL A 314 8.57 3.19 2.32
CA VAL A 314 7.38 4.02 2.12
C VAL A 314 7.38 5.23 3.04
N ARG A 315 6.81 6.33 2.56
CA ARG A 315 6.47 7.50 3.35
C ARG A 315 4.96 7.66 3.38
N LEU A 316 4.37 7.43 4.55
CA LEU A 316 2.95 7.65 4.82
C LEU A 316 2.79 8.96 5.57
N GLU A 317 2.30 9.99 4.89
CA GLU A 317 2.30 11.35 5.40
C GLU A 317 0.90 11.99 5.42
N ALA A 318 0.55 12.59 6.55
CA ALA A 318 -0.66 13.42 6.70
C ALA A 318 -1.96 12.69 6.31
N ASN A 319 -2.00 11.36 6.40
CA ASN A 319 -3.19 10.58 6.10
C ASN A 319 -4.15 10.61 7.29
N ARG A 320 -5.45 10.48 7.01
CA ARG A 320 -6.50 10.64 8.01
C ARG A 320 -7.54 9.54 7.98
N ALA A 321 -7.94 9.06 9.16
CA ALA A 321 -9.01 8.10 9.33
C ALA A 321 -9.71 8.25 10.70
N ILE A 322 -10.74 7.43 10.95
CA ILE A 322 -11.26 7.20 12.31
C ILE A 322 -10.26 6.35 13.10
N ARG A 323 -9.76 5.25 12.52
CA ARG A 323 -8.75 4.37 13.15
C ARG A 323 -7.63 4.07 12.18
N GLY A 324 -6.39 4.18 12.63
CA GLY A 324 -5.23 3.95 11.76
C GLY A 324 -5.10 5.08 10.75
N GLY A 325 -4.64 6.26 11.18
CA GLY A 325 -4.59 7.44 10.32
C GLY A 325 -3.80 7.18 9.04
N ALA A 326 -2.72 6.41 9.11
CA ALA A 326 -2.00 5.89 7.96
C ALA A 326 -2.50 4.50 7.55
N LEU A 327 -2.40 3.54 8.45
CA LEU A 327 -2.66 2.12 8.20
C LEU A 327 -3.65 1.57 9.23
N ASN A 328 -4.66 0.89 8.76
CA ASN A 328 -5.50 0.03 9.58
C ASN A 328 -5.34 -1.41 9.10
N MET A 329 -5.07 -2.32 10.02
CA MET A 329 -5.00 -3.74 9.74
C MET A 329 -6.00 -4.47 10.61
N ARG A 330 -6.85 -5.29 10.00
CA ARG A 330 -7.92 -6.00 10.70
C ARG A 330 -8.27 -7.32 10.03
N ARG A 331 -8.71 -8.30 10.80
CA ARG A 331 -9.28 -9.51 10.22
C ARG A 331 -10.69 -9.27 9.69
N SER A 332 -10.97 -9.74 8.49
CA SER A 332 -12.31 -9.77 7.91
C SER A 332 -13.04 -11.05 8.34
N LEU A 333 -14.02 -10.99 9.22
CA LEU A 333 -14.78 -12.19 9.62
C LEU A 333 -15.80 -12.58 8.53
N PRO A 334 -16.04 -13.88 8.28
CA PRO A 334 -15.58 -15.05 9.04
C PRO A 334 -14.32 -15.72 8.48
N THR A 335 -13.44 -15.01 7.75
CA THR A 335 -12.33 -15.67 7.04
C THR A 335 -11.31 -16.29 8.03
N PRO A 336 -10.65 -17.42 7.67
CA PRO A 336 -9.66 -18.05 8.54
C PRO A 336 -8.29 -17.36 8.50
N PHE A 337 -8.09 -16.39 7.62
CA PHE A 337 -6.79 -15.78 7.37
C PHE A 337 -6.46 -14.72 8.42
N CYS A 338 -5.24 -14.77 8.93
CA CYS A 338 -4.72 -13.74 9.82
C CYS A 338 -3.99 -12.69 8.99
N PRO A 339 -4.40 -11.42 9.06
CA PRO A 339 -3.65 -10.38 8.38
C PRO A 339 -2.25 -10.25 8.98
N THR A 340 -1.28 -9.94 8.13
CA THR A 340 0.10 -9.66 8.53
C THR A 340 0.53 -8.37 7.87
N THR A 341 1.28 -7.56 8.59
CA THR A 341 1.87 -6.34 8.04
C THR A 341 3.33 -6.28 8.42
N ALA A 342 4.21 -6.13 7.43
CA ALA A 342 5.59 -5.76 7.63
C ALA A 342 5.83 -4.35 7.11
N VAL A 343 6.43 -3.50 7.93
CA VAL A 343 6.83 -2.13 7.58
C VAL A 343 8.31 -1.99 7.88
N PHE A 344 9.12 -1.74 6.86
CA PHE A 344 10.55 -1.57 7.05
C PHE A 344 11.14 -0.43 6.23
N ASP A 345 12.21 0.16 6.76
CA ASP A 345 12.93 1.28 6.14
C ASP A 345 12.01 2.47 5.81
N SER A 346 11.02 2.74 6.66
CA SER A 346 9.87 3.59 6.32
C SER A 346 9.67 4.78 7.27
N LEU A 347 8.85 5.73 6.86
CA LEU A 347 8.50 6.93 7.62
C LEU A 347 6.99 7.11 7.68
N LEU A 348 6.45 7.17 8.90
CA LEU A 348 5.05 7.50 9.17
C LEU A 348 4.98 8.85 9.88
N LEU A 349 4.53 9.87 9.16
CA LEU A 349 4.64 11.28 9.58
C LEU A 349 3.28 11.98 9.59
N GLY A 350 2.93 12.63 10.70
CA GLY A 350 1.80 13.57 10.74
C GLY A 350 0.44 12.92 10.50
N ASN A 351 0.31 11.60 10.65
CA ASN A 351 -0.95 10.91 10.38
C ASN A 351 -1.92 11.10 11.56
N THR A 352 -3.22 11.16 11.26
CA THR A 352 -4.24 11.48 12.27
C THR A 352 -5.38 10.48 12.29
N ALA A 353 -5.72 9.99 13.49
CA ALA A 353 -6.87 9.14 13.75
C ALA A 353 -7.85 9.83 14.69
N ALA A 354 -9.14 9.82 14.33
CA ALA A 354 -10.17 10.40 15.20
C ALA A 354 -10.38 9.60 16.49
N VAL A 355 -9.97 8.34 16.54
CA VAL A 355 -10.13 7.46 17.70
C VAL A 355 -8.78 6.91 18.17
N ASP A 356 -8.25 5.87 17.51
CA ASP A 356 -7.06 5.13 17.96
C ASP A 356 -6.08 4.89 16.82
N GLY A 357 -4.79 4.81 17.13
CA GLY A 357 -3.73 4.48 16.17
C GLY A 357 -3.51 5.62 15.18
N GLY A 358 -2.87 6.69 15.60
CA GLY A 358 -2.67 7.88 14.76
C GLY A 358 -1.91 7.55 13.47
N ALA A 359 -0.89 6.69 13.56
CA ALA A 359 -0.26 6.08 12.39
C ALA A 359 -0.87 4.72 12.06
N ILE A 360 -0.71 3.74 12.96
CA ILE A 360 -1.11 2.34 12.75
C ILE A 360 -2.16 1.95 13.77
N TRP A 361 -3.22 1.32 13.28
CA TRP A 361 -4.17 0.56 14.10
C TRP A 361 -4.12 -0.90 13.67
N GLY A 362 -3.87 -1.81 14.61
CA GLY A 362 -3.89 -3.25 14.36
C GLY A 362 -4.96 -3.97 15.16
N GLY A 363 -5.66 -4.89 14.51
CA GLY A 363 -6.79 -5.62 15.04
C GLY A 363 -6.76 -7.10 14.66
N GLN A 364 -6.18 -7.95 15.53
CA GLN A 364 -5.91 -9.37 15.24
C GLN A 364 -4.88 -9.54 14.10
N GLY A 365 -3.93 -10.47 14.23
CA GLY A 365 -2.84 -10.60 13.24
C GLY A 365 -1.56 -9.85 13.66
N ALA A 366 -0.51 -9.87 12.84
CA ALA A 366 0.82 -9.45 13.26
C ALA A 366 1.27 -8.15 12.58
N VAL A 367 1.89 -7.25 13.34
CA VAL A 367 2.57 -6.07 12.82
C VAL A 367 4.06 -6.18 13.13
N TYR A 368 4.89 -6.18 12.09
CA TYR A 368 6.35 -6.15 12.20
C TYR A 368 6.86 -4.81 11.71
N VAL A 369 7.67 -4.15 12.52
CA VAL A 369 8.27 -2.87 12.22
C VAL A 369 9.78 -2.96 12.41
N ASP A 370 10.54 -2.63 11.38
CA ASP A 370 12.00 -2.54 11.45
C ASP A 370 12.49 -1.24 10.83
N ARG A 371 13.53 -0.62 11.39
CA ARG A 371 14.14 0.63 10.87
C ARG A 371 13.09 1.62 10.36
N THR A 372 12.20 2.05 11.24
CA THR A 372 11.06 2.90 10.85
C THR A 372 10.89 4.04 11.86
N ALA A 373 10.55 5.22 11.36
CA ALA A 373 10.26 6.39 12.20
C ALA A 373 8.77 6.70 12.22
N PHE A 374 8.25 6.96 13.41
CA PHE A 374 6.91 7.49 13.68
C PHE A 374 7.07 8.89 14.26
N ASP A 375 6.71 9.90 13.49
CA ASP A 375 6.87 11.29 13.86
C ASP A 375 5.54 12.05 13.79
N ASP A 376 5.22 12.78 14.85
CA ASP A 376 4.07 13.70 14.92
C ASP A 376 2.71 13.05 14.56
N ASN A 377 2.53 11.76 14.85
CA ASN A 377 1.25 11.10 14.62
C ASN A 377 0.30 11.31 15.81
N HIS A 378 -0.99 11.48 15.52
CA HIS A 378 -1.97 11.87 16.52
C HIS A 378 -3.21 10.99 16.52
N ALA A 379 -3.59 10.49 17.69
CA ALA A 379 -4.88 9.85 17.93
C ALA A 379 -5.63 10.59 19.05
N THR A 380 -6.95 10.60 19.04
CA THR A 380 -7.71 11.20 20.15
C THR A 380 -7.54 10.41 21.44
N TYR A 381 -7.61 9.08 21.41
CA TYR A 381 -7.69 8.25 22.61
C TYR A 381 -6.42 7.45 22.86
N LEU A 382 -6.13 6.42 22.06
CA LEU A 382 -5.04 5.49 22.33
C LEU A 382 -4.07 5.40 21.15
N GLY A 383 -2.76 5.33 21.45
CA GLY A 383 -1.76 4.99 20.45
C GLY A 383 -1.56 6.09 19.41
N GLY A 384 -0.87 7.16 19.77
CA GLY A 384 -0.60 8.26 18.82
C GLY A 384 0.20 7.76 17.62
N ALA A 385 1.24 6.94 17.83
CA ALA A 385 1.88 6.19 16.74
C ALA A 385 1.11 4.90 16.45
N ILE A 386 1.06 3.97 17.42
CA ILE A 386 0.49 2.63 17.21
C ILE A 386 -0.54 2.31 18.29
N TYR A 387 -1.69 1.82 17.86
CA TYR A 387 -2.62 1.09 18.71
C TYR A 387 -2.79 -0.35 18.23
N TYR A 388 -2.81 -1.31 19.17
CA TYR A 388 -3.10 -2.70 18.84
C TYR A 388 -4.05 -3.36 19.84
N ALA A 389 -5.05 -4.08 19.30
CA ALA A 389 -6.04 -4.83 20.07
C ALA A 389 -6.32 -6.19 19.43
N SER A 390 -6.37 -7.25 20.22
CA SER A 390 -6.74 -8.59 19.76
C SER A 390 -8.12 -8.93 20.33
N GLY A 391 -9.16 -8.25 19.87
CA GLY A 391 -10.50 -8.30 20.46
C GLY A 391 -11.31 -9.58 20.24
N ASP A 392 -10.69 -10.76 20.15
CA ASP A 392 -11.44 -12.00 19.91
C ASP A 392 -12.02 -12.57 21.22
N LEU A 393 -13.35 -12.53 21.33
CA LEU A 393 -14.11 -13.20 22.40
C LEU A 393 -14.02 -14.74 22.29
N HIS A 394 -13.49 -15.27 21.19
CA HIS A 394 -13.29 -16.70 20.97
C HIS A 394 -11.81 -17.04 21.02
N ALA A 395 -11.30 -17.37 22.22
CA ALA A 395 -9.93 -17.79 22.51
C ALA A 395 -9.51 -19.16 21.89
N LEU A 396 -9.93 -19.45 20.66
CA LEU A 396 -9.67 -20.69 19.93
C LEU A 396 -9.40 -20.44 18.43
N GLY A 397 -9.01 -19.21 18.05
CA GLY A 397 -8.78 -18.81 16.66
C GLY A 397 -7.30 -18.94 16.23
N ALA A 398 -7.05 -19.12 14.93
CA ALA A 398 -5.68 -19.23 14.38
C ALA A 398 -4.80 -17.97 14.61
N CYS A 399 -5.39 -16.82 14.97
CA CYS A 399 -4.71 -15.53 15.08
C CYS A 399 -4.36 -15.11 16.53
N ASP A 400 -4.57 -16.01 17.51
CA ASP A 400 -4.54 -15.69 18.96
C ASP A 400 -3.14 -15.39 19.54
N VAL A 401 -2.07 -15.59 18.76
CA VAL A 401 -0.67 -15.36 19.19
C VAL A 401 -0.03 -14.11 18.58
N ALA A 402 -0.79 -13.34 17.81
CA ALA A 402 -0.24 -12.25 17.02
C ALA A 402 -0.18 -10.92 17.81
N GLY A 403 0.81 -10.08 17.48
CA GLY A 403 1.11 -8.85 18.20
C GLY A 403 1.92 -7.86 17.37
N VAL A 404 2.48 -6.87 18.04
CA VAL A 404 3.33 -5.85 17.42
C VAL A 404 4.77 -6.08 17.82
N SER A 405 5.67 -6.15 16.85
CA SER A 405 7.11 -6.20 17.06
C SER A 405 7.76 -4.97 16.45
N LEU A 406 8.55 -4.25 17.25
CA LEU A 406 9.33 -3.08 16.81
C LEU A 406 10.81 -3.34 17.07
N VAL A 407 11.61 -3.17 16.03
CA VAL A 407 13.07 -3.22 16.08
C VAL A 407 13.62 -1.95 15.43
N ASN A 408 14.63 -1.33 16.04
CA ASN A 408 15.29 -0.14 15.47
C ASN A 408 14.31 0.99 15.10
N ALA A 409 13.31 1.23 15.95
CA ALA A 409 12.25 2.20 15.68
C ALA A 409 12.47 3.52 16.43
N SER A 410 12.18 4.64 15.79
CA SER A 410 12.16 5.95 16.44
C SER A 410 10.72 6.44 16.56
N VAL A 411 10.27 6.69 17.79
CA VAL A 411 8.89 7.11 18.09
C VAL A 411 8.95 8.49 18.74
N HIS A 412 8.70 9.52 17.93
CA HIS A 412 8.94 10.92 18.29
C HIS A 412 7.69 11.78 18.16
N ALA A 413 7.48 12.66 19.15
CA ALA A 413 6.46 13.72 19.12
C ALA A 413 5.01 13.25 18.85
N ASN A 414 4.70 11.98 19.07
CA ASN A 414 3.36 11.47 18.84
C ASN A 414 2.43 11.89 20.01
N GLY A 415 1.13 12.01 19.74
CA GLY A 415 0.14 12.51 20.71
C GLY A 415 -1.10 11.63 20.83
N ALA A 416 -1.53 11.34 22.07
CA ALA A 416 -2.82 10.71 22.36
C ALA A 416 -3.27 11.00 23.80
N ASN A 417 -4.48 10.56 24.19
CA ASN A 417 -4.83 10.58 25.62
C ASN A 417 -3.95 9.61 26.40
N HIS A 418 -3.79 8.36 25.97
CA HIS A 418 -2.88 7.39 26.60
C HIS A 418 -2.00 6.70 25.57
N GLY A 419 -0.75 6.38 25.93
CA GLY A 419 0.18 5.68 25.05
C GLY A 419 0.41 6.46 23.76
N ALA A 420 0.84 7.72 23.88
CA ALA A 420 1.04 8.59 22.73
C ALA A 420 2.06 8.02 21.73
N GLY A 421 3.08 7.30 22.21
CA GLY A 421 3.84 6.37 21.38
C GLY A 421 2.97 5.17 21.00
N ILE A 422 2.88 4.19 21.91
CA ILE A 422 2.20 2.91 21.66
C ILE A 422 1.18 2.63 22.75
N ALA A 423 0.00 2.15 22.34
CA ALA A 423 -0.97 1.59 23.25
C ALA A 423 -1.37 0.18 22.81
N ILE A 424 -1.42 -0.75 23.76
CA ILE A 424 -2.04 -2.07 23.57
C ILE A 424 -3.15 -2.29 24.59
N GLY A 425 -4.29 -2.77 24.13
CA GLY A 425 -5.47 -2.88 24.99
C GLY A 425 -6.65 -3.51 24.28
N ASN A 426 -7.46 -4.26 25.03
CA ASN A 426 -8.76 -4.70 24.54
C ASN A 426 -9.78 -3.86 25.32
N GLY A 427 -10.51 -2.99 24.63
CA GLY A 427 -11.43 -2.05 25.25
C GLY A 427 -12.44 -2.70 26.21
N ALA A 428 -13.12 -1.87 27.01
CA ALA A 428 -13.96 -2.33 28.11
C ALA A 428 -14.92 -3.49 27.73
N GLY A 429 -14.81 -4.61 28.47
CA GLY A 429 -15.69 -5.78 28.31
C GLY A 429 -15.24 -6.80 27.27
N VAL A 430 -14.09 -6.61 26.62
CA VAL A 430 -13.54 -7.55 25.63
C VAL A 430 -12.34 -8.30 26.20
N HIS A 431 -12.38 -9.63 26.13
CA HIS A 431 -11.23 -10.49 26.42
C HIS A 431 -10.29 -10.54 25.21
N GLY A 432 -8.98 -10.57 25.45
CA GLY A 432 -7.99 -10.77 24.38
C GLY A 432 -6.55 -10.85 24.89
N TYR A 433 -5.63 -11.12 23.96
CA TYR A 433 -4.18 -11.27 24.15
C TYR A 433 -3.38 -10.37 23.19
N ALA A 434 -3.15 -9.12 23.58
CA ALA A 434 -2.30 -8.20 22.84
C ALA A 434 -0.85 -8.31 23.33
N ARG A 435 0.07 -8.61 22.41
CA ARG A 435 1.51 -8.67 22.67
C ARG A 435 2.24 -7.54 21.98
N LEU A 436 3.20 -6.96 22.69
CA LEU A 436 4.08 -5.91 22.19
C LEU A 436 5.52 -6.30 22.49
N ASP A 437 6.39 -6.36 21.49
CA ASP A 437 7.83 -6.60 21.66
C ASP A 437 8.61 -5.40 21.11
N VAL A 438 9.37 -4.71 21.96
CA VAL A 438 10.04 -3.44 21.64
C VAL A 438 11.53 -3.53 21.92
N HIS A 439 12.33 -3.63 20.86
CA HIS A 439 13.77 -3.83 20.95
C HIS A 439 14.52 -2.71 20.23
N TYR A 440 15.54 -2.14 20.88
CA TYR A 440 16.39 -1.10 20.27
C TYR A 440 15.57 0.07 19.71
N ALA A 441 14.54 0.52 20.44
CA ALA A 441 13.69 1.63 20.04
C ALA A 441 13.96 2.87 20.89
N SER A 442 13.73 4.05 20.32
CA SER A 442 13.91 5.33 21.01
C SER A 442 12.60 6.11 21.01
N PHE A 443 12.05 6.34 22.19
CA PHE A 443 10.85 7.13 22.43
C PHE A 443 11.23 8.51 22.96
N LEU A 444 10.90 9.55 22.19
CA LEU A 444 11.34 10.91 22.49
C LEU A 444 10.17 11.90 22.35
N ALA A 445 9.89 12.63 23.43
CA ALA A 445 8.92 13.74 23.42
C ALA A 445 7.49 13.36 22.98
N ASN A 446 7.08 12.09 23.17
CA ASN A 446 5.67 11.73 23.01
C ASN A 446 4.85 12.38 24.12
N HIS A 447 3.60 12.73 23.82
CA HIS A 447 2.77 13.52 24.71
C HIS A 447 1.40 12.87 24.98
N SER A 448 1.21 12.39 26.22
CA SER A 448 -0.09 11.98 26.74
C SER A 448 -0.82 13.17 27.37
N THR A 449 -2.13 13.33 27.13
CA THR A 449 -2.92 14.42 27.74
C THR A 449 -3.60 14.03 29.05
N SER A 450 -3.78 12.73 29.32
CA SER A 450 -4.49 12.26 30.52
C SER A 450 -3.55 11.74 31.60
N PHE A 451 -2.34 11.30 31.23
CA PHE A 451 -1.35 10.78 32.15
C PHE A 451 0.07 10.94 31.61
N ASP A 452 0.74 12.02 32.02
CA ASP A 452 2.10 12.40 31.58
C ASP A 452 3.15 11.28 31.74
N GLY A 453 2.93 10.30 32.62
CA GLY A 453 3.80 9.14 32.87
C GLY A 453 3.55 7.90 31.99
N ALA A 454 2.63 7.98 31.02
CA ALA A 454 2.31 6.89 30.08
C ALA A 454 2.34 7.40 28.64
N ALA A 455 3.21 8.35 28.36
CA ALA A 455 3.28 8.95 27.04
C ALA A 455 3.95 8.00 26.03
N ASP A 456 4.87 7.12 26.46
CA ASP A 456 5.57 6.25 25.51
C ASP A 456 4.85 4.91 25.29
N VAL A 457 4.55 4.16 26.36
CA VAL A 457 3.81 2.89 26.24
C VAL A 457 2.69 2.78 27.27
N TYR A 458 1.52 2.38 26.80
CA TYR A 458 0.37 2.08 27.63
C TYR A 458 -0.10 0.64 27.38
N VAL A 459 -0.19 -0.16 28.46
CA VAL A 459 -0.75 -1.52 28.41
C VAL A 459 -1.99 -1.61 29.30
N GLU A 460 -3.14 -1.75 28.65
CA GLU A 460 -4.42 -1.87 29.31
C GLU A 460 -4.75 -3.34 29.57
N ASN A 461 -5.02 -3.71 30.83
CA ASN A 461 -5.47 -5.04 31.21
C ASN A 461 -6.75 -4.95 32.04
N GLU A 462 -7.87 -5.33 31.43
CA GLU A 462 -9.19 -5.28 32.05
C GLU A 462 -9.61 -6.60 32.72
N ARG A 463 -10.42 -6.51 33.78
CA ARG A 463 -11.12 -7.66 34.37
C ARG A 463 -12.51 -7.74 33.77
N VAL A 464 -12.82 -8.82 33.05
CA VAL A 464 -14.13 -9.00 32.41
C VAL A 464 -14.85 -10.18 33.07
N ALA A 465 -16.13 -10.01 33.42
CA ALA A 465 -16.93 -11.04 34.09
C ALA A 465 -17.26 -12.19 33.13
N ASP A 466 -17.03 -13.44 33.54
CA ASP A 466 -17.12 -14.63 32.67
C ASP A 466 -18.54 -15.22 32.51
N GLY A 467 -19.57 -14.51 33.03
CA GLY A 467 -20.97 -14.96 33.01
C GLY A 467 -21.29 -16.17 33.90
N ARG A 468 -20.32 -16.74 34.63
CA ARG A 468 -20.49 -17.89 35.56
C ARG A 468 -20.24 -17.51 37.02
N GLY A 469 -20.10 -16.22 37.30
CA GLY A 469 -19.75 -15.69 38.63
C GLY A 469 -18.25 -15.53 38.87
N GLY A 470 -17.41 -15.68 37.84
CA GLY A 470 -15.98 -15.40 37.84
C GLY A 470 -15.59 -14.20 36.98
N PHE A 471 -14.29 -13.93 36.90
CA PHE A 471 -13.71 -12.93 36.00
C PHE A 471 -12.61 -13.61 35.18
N ALA A 472 -12.65 -13.46 33.86
CA ALA A 472 -11.47 -13.69 33.03
C ALA A 472 -10.76 -12.33 32.82
N ARG A 473 -9.43 -12.34 32.75
CA ARG A 473 -8.65 -11.12 32.53
C ARG A 473 -8.14 -11.11 31.10
N SER A 474 -8.08 -9.93 30.50
CA SER A 474 -7.17 -9.75 29.37
C SER A 474 -5.74 -9.97 29.87
N GLU A 475 -4.93 -10.67 29.09
CA GLU A 475 -3.52 -10.98 29.41
C GLU A 475 -2.59 -10.26 28.43
N ASN A 476 -2.82 -8.97 28.26
CA ASN A 476 -1.97 -8.13 27.44
C ASN A 476 -0.62 -7.94 28.13
N GLY A 477 0.45 -7.89 27.35
CA GLY A 477 1.76 -7.67 27.90
C GLY A 477 2.77 -7.20 26.87
N ALA A 478 3.80 -6.53 27.38
CA ALA A 478 4.91 -6.02 26.60
C ALA A 478 6.23 -6.68 27.04
N THR A 479 7.10 -6.95 26.08
CA THR A 479 8.50 -7.29 26.29
C THR A 479 9.36 -6.15 25.76
N THR A 480 10.40 -5.75 26.49
CA THR A 480 11.31 -4.72 25.99
C THR A 480 12.78 -4.99 26.30
N ARG A 481 13.65 -4.59 25.36
CA ARG A 481 15.10 -4.74 25.44
C ARG A 481 15.79 -3.50 24.89
N ALA A 482 16.86 -3.07 25.55
CA ALA A 482 17.80 -2.09 25.03
C ALA A 482 17.12 -0.84 24.43
N SER A 483 15.98 -0.42 24.98
CA SER A 483 15.16 0.67 24.45
C SER A 483 15.18 1.88 25.38
N VAL A 484 14.95 3.07 24.82
CA VAL A 484 15.02 4.35 25.53
C VAL A 484 13.64 4.98 25.62
N TYR A 485 13.25 5.33 26.83
CA TYR A 485 11.94 5.90 27.17
C TYR A 485 12.10 7.22 27.90
N THR A 486 11.41 8.26 27.43
CA THR A 486 11.48 9.62 28.00
C THR A 486 10.15 10.11 28.56
N GLY A 487 9.04 9.49 28.14
CA GLY A 487 7.67 9.76 28.56
C GLY A 487 7.05 8.69 29.47
N GLY A 488 7.80 7.63 29.77
CA GLY A 488 7.42 6.59 30.73
C GLY A 488 6.32 5.64 30.24
N CYS A 489 6.09 4.60 31.04
CA CYS A 489 5.12 3.57 30.74
C CYS A 489 4.10 3.35 31.87
N ALA A 490 2.86 3.04 31.49
CA ALA A 490 1.84 2.61 32.44
C ALA A 490 1.21 1.28 32.07
N TYR A 491 0.92 0.51 33.13
CA TYR A 491 0.46 -0.87 33.05
C TYR A 491 -0.71 -1.08 34.03
N GLY A 492 -1.79 -1.70 33.56
CA GLY A 492 -2.93 -2.05 34.43
C GLY A 492 -2.58 -3.07 35.53
N THR A 493 -1.54 -3.87 35.34
CA THR A 493 -1.00 -4.81 36.35
C THR A 493 0.53 -4.90 36.27
N PRO A 494 1.27 -5.06 37.39
CA PRO A 494 2.74 -5.12 37.38
C PRO A 494 3.35 -6.26 36.54
N SER A 495 2.61 -7.35 36.31
CA SER A 495 3.06 -8.49 35.48
C SER A 495 2.92 -8.27 33.97
N ALA A 496 2.46 -7.08 33.53
CA ALA A 496 2.21 -6.79 32.13
C ALA A 496 3.47 -6.34 31.36
N LEU A 497 4.60 -6.13 32.05
CA LEU A 497 5.88 -5.81 31.42
C LEU A 497 6.92 -6.88 31.77
N ALA A 498 7.56 -7.41 30.74
CA ALA A 498 8.79 -8.18 30.83
C ALA A 498 9.96 -7.36 30.28
N THR A 499 11.08 -7.34 30.98
CA THR A 499 12.32 -6.73 30.49
C THR A 499 13.37 -7.80 30.20
N LEU A 500 14.13 -7.58 29.13
CA LEU A 500 15.31 -8.36 28.76
C LEU A 500 16.62 -7.62 29.06
N GLY A 501 16.56 -6.48 29.75
CA GLY A 501 17.72 -5.68 30.16
C GLY A 501 18.07 -4.54 29.21
N ALA A 502 18.98 -3.68 29.68
CA ALA A 502 19.56 -2.53 28.98
C ALA A 502 18.57 -1.42 28.57
N ASN A 503 17.33 -1.45 29.07
CA ASN A 503 16.40 -0.35 28.88
C ASN A 503 16.81 0.86 29.73
N VAL A 504 16.56 2.06 29.20
CA VAL A 504 16.87 3.32 29.88
C VAL A 504 15.60 4.17 29.94
N ASP A 505 15.20 4.55 31.13
CA ASP A 505 13.98 5.30 31.40
C ASP A 505 14.29 6.53 32.26
N THR A 506 13.73 7.68 31.90
CA THR A 506 13.94 8.94 32.63
C THR A 506 12.85 9.30 33.62
N SER A 507 11.74 8.57 33.59
CA SER A 507 10.55 8.83 34.38
C SER A 507 10.55 8.02 35.68
N ALA A 508 9.64 8.39 36.58
CA ALA A 508 9.33 7.57 37.76
C ALA A 508 8.36 6.41 37.43
N TYR A 509 7.82 6.36 36.21
CA TYR A 509 6.83 5.40 35.73
C TYR A 509 7.50 4.44 34.78
N THR A 510 8.10 3.41 35.36
CA THR A 510 9.23 2.75 34.74
C THR A 510 8.83 1.74 33.66
N CYS A 511 9.35 1.93 32.45
CA CYS A 511 9.46 0.91 31.41
C CYS A 511 10.59 -0.11 31.68
N THR A 512 10.94 -0.33 32.95
CA THR A 512 12.18 -1.00 33.36
C THR A 512 11.96 -2.03 34.46
N GLY A 513 12.86 -3.00 34.55
CA GLY A 513 12.97 -3.94 35.65
C GLY A 513 14.42 -4.31 35.94
N SER A 514 14.68 -5.59 36.20
CA SER A 514 16.03 -6.08 36.49
C SER A 514 16.93 -5.96 35.24
N GLY A 515 18.12 -5.38 35.40
CA GLY A 515 19.09 -5.20 34.30
C GLY A 515 18.92 -3.90 33.51
N ASP A 516 18.00 -3.03 33.91
CA ASP A 516 17.71 -1.75 33.28
C ASP A 516 18.15 -0.55 34.14
N ARG A 517 18.09 0.65 33.56
CA ARG A 517 18.41 1.93 34.23
C ARG A 517 17.16 2.80 34.30
N ALA A 518 16.60 2.94 35.50
CA ALA A 518 15.41 3.75 35.77
C ALA A 518 15.75 5.11 36.38
N GLY A 519 14.90 6.12 36.17
CA GLY A 519 15.04 7.45 36.78
C GLY A 519 16.32 8.18 36.36
N VAL A 520 16.79 7.92 35.14
CA VAL A 520 17.98 8.57 34.57
C VAL A 520 17.67 10.04 34.29
N ASP A 521 18.61 10.95 34.58
CA ASP A 521 18.45 12.36 34.23
C ASP A 521 18.32 12.52 32.71
N PRO A 522 17.20 13.06 32.18
CA PRO A 522 17.00 13.27 30.75
C PRO A 522 18.17 13.96 30.05
N ALA A 523 18.85 14.89 30.74
CA ALA A 523 19.98 15.63 30.16
C ALA A 523 21.18 14.72 29.83
N THR A 524 21.32 13.60 30.54
CA THR A 524 22.43 12.64 30.36
C THR A 524 22.22 11.68 29.19
N LEU A 525 20.99 11.58 28.68
CA LEU A 525 20.73 10.81 27.46
C LEU A 525 21.35 11.48 26.23
N ALA A 526 21.40 12.81 26.23
CA ALA A 526 21.88 13.63 25.12
C ALA A 526 21.27 13.19 23.77
N LEU A 527 19.94 13.03 23.74
CA LEU A 527 19.19 12.70 22.53
C LEU A 527 18.68 13.97 21.83
N ALA A 528 18.67 13.96 20.51
CA ALA A 528 17.95 14.93 19.70
C ALA A 528 17.32 14.26 18.47
N TYR A 529 16.14 14.72 18.07
CA TYR A 529 15.54 14.28 16.82
C TYR A 529 16.16 15.02 15.64
N GLY A 530 16.61 14.29 14.63
CA GLY A 530 17.29 14.89 13.49
C GLY A 530 17.74 13.89 12.44
N TYR A 531 18.31 14.41 11.36
CA TYR A 531 18.88 13.60 10.29
C TYR A 531 20.36 13.31 10.57
N TYR A 532 20.70 12.03 10.69
CA TYR A 532 22.04 11.57 11.06
C TYR A 532 22.66 10.65 10.00
N GLY A 533 22.31 10.88 8.73
CA GLY A 533 22.87 10.18 7.57
C GLY A 533 22.16 8.89 7.13
N GLY A 534 21.06 8.50 7.78
CA GLY A 534 20.22 7.36 7.37
C GLY A 534 19.14 7.72 6.35
N LEU A 535 18.08 6.90 6.26
CA LEU A 535 16.96 7.14 5.32
C LEU A 535 16.01 8.25 5.77
N PHE A 536 15.84 8.43 7.07
CA PHE A 536 14.90 9.38 7.66
C PHE A 536 15.48 10.00 8.93
N ALA A 537 14.80 11.01 9.46
CA ALA A 537 15.14 11.59 10.76
C ALA A 537 14.70 10.64 11.90
N LEU A 538 15.51 10.59 12.95
CA LEU A 538 15.27 9.74 14.13
C LEU A 538 15.87 10.37 15.40
N ALA A 539 15.57 9.80 16.57
CA ALA A 539 16.18 10.18 17.83
C ALA A 539 17.63 9.66 17.93
N GLY A 540 18.61 10.54 17.75
CA GLY A 540 20.04 10.20 17.76
C GLY A 540 20.77 10.73 18.98
N ILE A 541 21.87 10.06 19.35
CA ILE A 541 22.80 10.49 20.39
C ILE A 541 23.65 11.63 19.82
N VAL A 542 23.76 12.74 20.55
CA VAL A 542 24.50 13.95 20.11
C VAL A 542 25.70 14.30 20.99
N SER A 543 26.04 13.44 21.96
CA SER A 543 27.18 13.67 22.86
C SER A 543 27.90 12.37 23.20
N PRO A 544 29.26 12.35 23.19
CA PRO A 544 30.04 11.19 23.62
C PRO A 544 29.96 10.93 25.13
N ALA A 545 29.36 11.84 25.91
CA ALA A 545 29.10 11.64 27.33
C ALA A 545 27.75 10.98 27.61
N SER A 546 27.00 10.58 26.57
CA SER A 546 25.71 9.95 26.73
C SER A 546 25.82 8.64 27.50
N VAL A 547 24.90 8.43 28.44
CA VAL A 547 24.79 7.17 29.17
C VAL A 547 24.24 6.02 28.32
N LEU A 548 23.74 6.31 27.11
CA LEU A 548 23.20 5.31 26.19
C LEU A 548 24.28 4.52 25.45
N ILE A 549 25.49 5.08 25.41
CA ILE A 549 26.62 4.49 24.68
C ILE A 549 27.06 3.20 25.35
N ASP A 550 27.22 2.13 24.56
CA ASP A 550 27.62 0.79 25.00
C ASP A 550 26.76 0.24 26.16
N ALA A 551 25.49 0.69 26.24
CA ALA A 551 24.62 0.39 27.36
C ALA A 551 23.91 -0.97 27.25
N ALA A 552 23.90 -1.58 26.06
CA ALA A 552 23.31 -2.89 25.79
C ALA A 552 24.39 -3.94 25.51
N ASP A 553 24.20 -5.13 26.08
CA ASP A 553 25.10 -6.27 25.94
C ASP A 553 24.38 -7.52 25.40
N GLY A 554 25.07 -8.24 24.49
CA GLY A 554 24.56 -9.44 23.83
C GLY A 554 23.36 -9.19 22.90
N ASP A 555 23.25 -9.97 21.83
CA ASP A 555 22.14 -9.95 20.86
C ASP A 555 21.83 -8.57 20.23
N CYS A 556 22.87 -7.76 19.97
CA CYS A 556 22.74 -6.54 19.19
C CYS A 556 22.33 -6.87 17.74
N PRO A 557 21.37 -6.14 17.14
CA PRO A 557 21.03 -6.32 15.74
C PRO A 557 22.23 -5.94 14.88
N ALA A 558 22.33 -6.48 13.66
CA ALA A 558 23.48 -6.21 12.79
C ALA A 558 23.63 -4.71 12.44
N THR A 559 22.51 -4.00 12.38
CA THR A 559 22.47 -2.56 12.08
C THR A 559 21.51 -1.80 12.99
N ASP A 560 21.69 -0.48 13.07
CA ASP A 560 20.75 0.47 13.68
C ASP A 560 19.67 0.96 12.70
N ALA A 561 18.83 1.92 13.11
CA ALA A 561 17.75 2.48 12.30
C ALA A 561 18.21 3.18 11.00
N ARG A 562 19.49 3.55 10.91
CA ARG A 562 20.08 4.17 9.71
C ARG A 562 20.67 3.15 8.76
N GLY A 563 20.76 1.87 9.19
CA GLY A 563 21.59 0.87 8.54
C GLY A 563 23.05 0.89 8.98
N ALA A 564 23.42 1.69 10.01
CA ALA A 564 24.79 1.74 10.50
C ALA A 564 25.16 0.44 11.24
N VAL A 565 26.37 -0.07 11.05
CA VAL A 565 26.80 -1.37 11.60
C VAL A 565 26.96 -1.30 13.12
N ARG A 566 26.40 -2.27 13.84
CA ARG A 566 26.61 -2.45 15.29
C ARG A 566 27.58 -3.59 15.57
N ALA A 567 28.31 -3.49 16.68
CA ALA A 567 29.07 -4.63 17.18
C ALA A 567 28.10 -5.65 17.82
N ALA A 568 28.29 -6.94 17.51
CA ALA A 568 27.37 -7.99 17.96
C ALA A 568 27.34 -8.20 19.49
N THR A 569 28.39 -7.75 20.20
CA THR A 569 28.57 -8.03 21.64
C THR A 569 28.18 -6.89 22.55
N VAL A 570 28.32 -5.64 22.08
CA VAL A 570 28.04 -4.42 22.84
C VAL A 570 27.55 -3.38 21.84
N CYS A 571 26.46 -2.70 22.16
CA CYS A 571 25.88 -1.65 21.33
C CYS A 571 25.13 -0.64 22.19
N ASP A 572 24.70 0.45 21.56
CA ASP A 572 23.97 1.52 22.22
C ASP A 572 22.50 1.15 22.44
N SER A 573 21.95 1.58 23.58
CA SER A 573 20.51 1.48 23.83
C SER A 573 19.75 2.47 22.93
N GLY A 574 18.67 1.99 22.32
CA GLY A 574 17.81 2.74 21.42
C GLY A 574 18.07 2.46 19.94
N ALA A 575 17.45 3.25 19.08
CA ALA A 575 17.43 3.05 17.63
C ALA A 575 18.72 3.48 16.90
N PHE A 576 19.66 4.07 17.63
CA PHE A 576 20.83 4.74 17.07
C PHE A 576 22.11 4.18 17.68
N GLU A 577 23.13 3.95 16.85
CA GLU A 577 24.48 3.59 17.27
C GLU A 577 25.45 4.78 17.11
N TRP A 578 26.00 5.28 18.20
CA TRP A 578 26.94 6.40 18.20
C TRP A 578 28.24 6.07 17.48
N ASN A 579 28.67 7.00 16.64
CA ASN A 579 29.94 6.91 15.91
C ASN A 579 30.08 5.64 15.05
N ALA A 580 28.97 5.02 14.65
CA ALA A 580 28.94 3.90 13.73
C ALA A 580 28.99 4.37 12.26
N PRO A 581 29.72 3.64 11.39
CA PRO A 581 29.75 3.92 9.97
C PRO A 581 28.42 3.52 9.32
N ILE A 582 27.96 4.36 8.38
CA ILE A 582 26.78 4.09 7.53
C ILE A 582 27.29 3.53 6.19
N PRO A 583 26.73 2.41 5.71
CA PRO A 583 27.10 1.80 4.43
C PRO A 583 27.01 2.74 3.23
#